data_AF-A0A3C0TW65-F1
#
_entry.id   AF-A0A3C0TW65-F1
#
_cell.length_a   1.000
_cell.length_b   1.000
_cell.length_c   1.000
_cell.angle_alpha   90.00
_cell.angle_beta   90.00
_cell.angle_gamma   90.00
#
_symmetry.space_group_name_H-M   'P 1'
#
loop_
_entity.id
_entity.type
_entity.pdbx_description
1 polymer ?
#
loop_
_entity_poly.entity_id
_entity_poly.type
_entity_poly.pdbx_seq_one_letter_code
_entity_poly.pdbx_strand_id
1 'polypeptide(L)'
;HWDVIEGQGSLFHASFAGVSLGLLHGAQADALVLCHEPTRSHMRGLPDYGLPSLQACMEANLAAGRLTNPKVRFVGVAVNTSQMEPSSVEAYLRRVERELELPTVDPFAEGVAPLVDRL
;
A
#
# COMPACT_ATOMS: atom_id res chain seq x y z
N HIS A 1 16.72 -13.86 -6.62
CA HIS A 1 16.46 -12.75 -7.56
C HIS A 1 15.10 -12.17 -7.21
N TRP A 2 14.88 -10.88 -7.44
CA TRP A 2 13.61 -10.21 -7.14
C TRP A 2 13.08 -9.58 -8.42
N ASP A 3 11.80 -9.79 -8.71
CA ASP A 3 11.08 -9.07 -9.75
C ASP A 3 10.20 -8.02 -9.09
N VAL A 4 10.31 -6.77 -9.55
CA VAL A 4 9.52 -5.65 -9.04
C VAL A 4 8.38 -5.40 -10.02
N ILE A 5 7.15 -5.67 -9.57
CA ILE A 5 5.94 -5.55 -10.39
C ILE A 5 5.23 -4.24 -10.03
N GLU A 6 4.98 -3.39 -11.02
CA GLU A 6 4.22 -2.15 -10.84
C GLU A 6 2.76 -2.45 -10.51
N GLY A 7 2.27 -1.96 -9.37
CA GLY A 7 0.87 -2.10 -8.96
C GLY A 7 -0.09 -1.32 -9.86
N GLN A 8 -1.31 -1.82 -10.03
CA GLN A 8 -2.34 -1.19 -10.86
C GLN A 8 -3.66 -1.09 -10.10
N GLY A 9 -4.23 0.12 -10.00
CA GLY A 9 -5.54 0.36 -9.40
C GLY A 9 -5.60 0.13 -7.88
N SER A 10 -6.80 -0.22 -7.38
CA SER A 10 -7.03 -0.69 -6.02
C SER A 10 -8.24 -1.62 -6.00
N LEU A 11 -8.22 -2.65 -5.15
CA LEU A 11 -9.38 -3.52 -4.88
C LEU A 11 -10.62 -2.74 -4.43
N PHE A 12 -10.44 -1.52 -3.91
CA PHE A 12 -11.52 -0.67 -3.41
C PHE A 12 -12.00 0.37 -4.45
N HIS A 13 -11.39 0.40 -5.63
CA HIS A 13 -11.82 1.31 -6.69
C HIS A 13 -12.78 0.60 -7.65
N ALA A 14 -14.05 1.01 -7.69
CA ALA A 14 -15.11 0.33 -8.44
C ALA A 14 -14.75 0.00 -9.90
N SER A 15 -14.11 0.93 -10.61
CA SER A 15 -13.70 0.73 -12.01
C SER A 15 -12.41 -0.07 -12.22
N PHE A 16 -11.56 -0.22 -11.19
CA PHE A 16 -10.20 -0.78 -11.33
C PHE A 16 -9.92 -2.01 -10.45
N ALA A 17 -10.87 -2.39 -9.58
CA ALA A 17 -10.72 -3.53 -8.68
C ALA A 17 -10.37 -4.84 -9.42
N GLY A 18 -10.99 -5.08 -10.57
CA GLY A 18 -10.69 -6.26 -11.40
C GLY A 18 -9.25 -6.31 -11.91
N VAL A 19 -8.65 -5.14 -12.21
CA VAL A 19 -7.26 -5.05 -12.66
C VAL A 19 -6.32 -5.41 -11.51
N SER A 20 -6.54 -4.83 -10.33
CA SER A 20 -5.72 -5.13 -9.14
C SER A 20 -5.80 -6.59 -8.74
N LEU A 21 -7.00 -7.18 -8.78
CA LEU A 21 -7.21 -8.58 -8.45
C LEU A 21 -6.52 -9.52 -9.44
N GLY A 22 -6.65 -9.24 -10.74
CA GLY A 22 -5.98 -10.00 -11.78
C GLY A 22 -4.45 -9.96 -11.64
N LEU A 23 -3.90 -8.77 -11.40
CA LEU A 23 -2.46 -8.58 -11.19
C LEU A 23 -1.99 -9.33 -9.95
N LEU A 24 -2.68 -9.19 -8.82
CA LEU A 24 -2.31 -9.83 -7.56
C LEU A 24 -2.30 -11.35 -7.66
N HIS A 25 -3.33 -11.94 -8.29
CA HIS A 25 -3.38 -13.38 -8.50
C HIS A 25 -2.31 -13.88 -9.46
N GLY A 26 -2.09 -13.18 -10.58
CA GLY A 26 -1.12 -13.58 -11.60
C GLY A 26 0.33 -13.40 -11.15
N ALA A 27 0.62 -12.38 -10.33
CA ALA A 27 1.94 -12.11 -9.79
C ALA A 27 2.36 -13.13 -8.73
N GLN A 28 1.39 -13.68 -7.97
CA GLN A 28 1.65 -14.61 -6.86
C GLN A 28 2.68 -14.07 -5.85
N ALA A 29 2.69 -12.75 -5.63
CA ALA A 29 3.77 -12.05 -4.94
C ALA A 29 4.09 -12.61 -3.55
N ASP A 30 5.38 -12.72 -3.22
CA ASP A 30 5.84 -13.07 -1.87
C ASP A 30 5.72 -11.88 -0.90
N ALA A 31 5.95 -10.67 -1.42
CA ALA A 31 6.00 -9.43 -0.67
C ALA A 31 5.12 -8.35 -1.31
N LEU A 32 4.33 -7.66 -0.50
CA LEU A 32 3.53 -6.51 -0.90
C LEU A 32 4.02 -5.24 -0.19
N VAL A 33 4.00 -4.13 -0.90
CA VAL A 33 4.20 -2.78 -0.33
C VAL A 33 2.87 -2.03 -0.45
N LEU A 34 2.37 -1.51 0.67
CA LEU A 34 1.15 -0.70 0.65
C LEU A 34 1.48 0.72 0.19
N CYS A 35 0.88 1.16 -0.91
CA CYS A 35 1.02 2.54 -1.38
C CYS A 35 -0.14 3.40 -0.87
N HIS A 36 0.17 4.59 -0.33
CA HIS A 36 -0.84 5.49 0.23
C HIS A 36 -0.50 6.97 0.02
N GLU A 37 -1.53 7.82 -0.09
CA GLU A 37 -1.41 9.28 -0.14
C GLU A 37 -2.40 9.84 0.91
N PRO A 38 -1.92 10.48 2.00
CA PRO A 38 -2.75 10.77 3.19
C PRO A 38 -3.82 11.85 3.03
N THR A 39 -3.65 12.76 2.08
CA THR A 39 -4.58 13.90 1.93
C THR A 39 -5.80 13.54 1.09
N ARG A 40 -5.78 12.39 0.41
CA ARG A 40 -6.92 11.86 -0.33
C ARG A 40 -8.05 11.44 0.61
N SER A 41 -9.20 12.08 0.47
CA SER A 41 -10.41 11.77 1.22
C SER A 41 -11.34 10.77 0.53
N HIS A 42 -11.21 10.61 -0.79
CA HIS A 42 -12.09 9.77 -1.61
C HIS A 42 -11.35 9.09 -2.76
N MET A 43 -11.99 8.07 -3.34
CA MET A 43 -11.49 7.38 -4.53
C MET A 43 -11.43 8.33 -5.73
N ARG A 44 -10.40 8.18 -6.56
CA ARG A 44 -10.17 9.08 -7.70
C ARG A 44 -11.35 9.02 -8.67
N GLY A 45 -11.99 10.15 -8.93
CA GLY A 45 -13.16 10.23 -9.82
C GLY A 45 -14.46 9.72 -9.20
N LEU A 46 -14.48 9.41 -7.90
CA LEU A 46 -15.65 8.94 -7.16
C LEU A 46 -15.75 9.74 -5.83
N PRO A 47 -16.25 10.99 -5.86
CA PRO A 47 -16.21 11.90 -4.71
C PRO A 47 -16.99 11.40 -3.48
N ASP A 48 -18.05 10.61 -3.71
CA ASP A 48 -18.89 10.06 -2.63
C ASP A 48 -18.36 8.73 -2.07
N TYR A 49 -17.24 8.22 -2.60
CA TYR A 49 -16.64 6.95 -2.17
C TYR A 49 -15.38 7.21 -1.36
N GLY A 50 -15.48 7.08 -0.04
CA GLY A 50 -14.35 7.21 0.88
C GLY A 50 -13.28 6.14 0.68
N LEU A 51 -12.10 6.39 1.25
CA LEU A 51 -11.03 5.38 1.30
C LEU A 51 -11.27 4.35 2.42
N PRO A 52 -10.85 3.09 2.25
CA PRO A 52 -10.77 2.16 3.37
C PRO A 52 -9.70 2.62 4.36
N SER A 53 -9.76 2.11 5.60
CA SER A 53 -8.59 2.19 6.49
C SER A 53 -7.41 1.41 5.88
N LEU A 54 -6.18 1.79 6.26
CA LEU A 54 -4.98 1.08 5.79
C LEU A 54 -5.03 -0.41 6.17
N GLN A 55 -5.51 -0.71 7.39
CA GLN A 55 -5.66 -2.08 7.87
C GLN A 55 -6.68 -2.88 7.05
N ALA A 56 -7.87 -2.33 6.79
CA ALA A 56 -8.87 -2.99 5.94
C ALA A 56 -8.34 -3.19 4.51
N CYS A 57 -7.56 -2.23 4.00
CA CYS A 57 -6.90 -2.36 2.70
C CYS A 57 -5.91 -3.54 2.68
N MET A 58 -5.06 -3.65 3.69
CA MET A 58 -4.10 -4.75 3.82
C MET A 58 -4.80 -6.09 3.93
N GLU A 59 -5.82 -6.20 4.80
CA GLU A 59 -6.57 -7.44 5.03
C GLU A 59 -7.23 -7.95 3.74
N ALA A 60 -7.88 -7.07 2.97
CA ALA A 60 -8.51 -7.43 1.71
C ALA A 60 -7.49 -7.92 0.66
N ASN A 61 -6.34 -7.24 0.55
CA ASN A 61 -5.28 -7.65 -0.36
C ASN A 61 -4.63 -8.98 0.06
N LEU A 62 -4.38 -9.20 1.36
CA LEU A 62 -3.88 -10.48 1.85
C LEU A 62 -4.87 -11.61 1.61
N ALA A 63 -6.16 -11.37 1.86
CA ALA A 63 -7.21 -12.36 1.63
C ALA A 63 -7.27 -12.78 0.16
N ALA A 64 -7.21 -11.82 -0.77
CA ALA A 64 -7.16 -12.09 -2.20
C ALA A 64 -5.86 -12.81 -2.62
N GLY A 65 -4.69 -12.28 -2.23
CA GLY A 65 -3.40 -12.83 -2.63
C GLY A 65 -3.14 -14.26 -2.12
N ARG A 66 -3.68 -14.61 -0.94
CA ARG A 66 -3.56 -15.95 -0.35
C ARG A 66 -4.19 -17.05 -1.20
N LEU A 67 -5.08 -16.71 -2.14
CA LEU A 67 -5.60 -17.68 -3.10
C LEU A 67 -4.49 -18.32 -3.92
N THR A 68 -3.49 -17.54 -4.34
CA THR A 68 -2.41 -18.01 -5.24
C THR A 68 -1.04 -18.07 -4.57
N ASN A 69 -0.83 -17.37 -3.44
CA ASN A 69 0.35 -17.54 -2.58
C ASN A 69 -0.05 -17.45 -1.09
N PRO A 70 -0.18 -18.58 -0.37
CA PRO A 70 -0.55 -18.59 1.05
C PRO A 70 0.41 -17.85 1.98
N LYS A 71 1.65 -17.59 1.54
CA LYS A 71 2.71 -16.95 2.33
C LYS A 71 2.86 -15.44 2.08
N VAL A 72 2.05 -14.87 1.19
CA VAL A 72 2.08 -13.43 0.88
C VAL A 72 1.97 -12.60 2.16
N ARG A 73 2.83 -11.58 2.27
CA ARG A 73 2.86 -10.65 3.40
C ARG A 73 3.14 -9.23 2.94
N PHE A 74 2.72 -8.26 3.74
CA PHE A 74 3.20 -6.89 3.60
C PHE A 74 4.59 -6.75 4.21
N VAL A 75 5.47 -6.01 3.54
CA VAL A 75 6.85 -5.75 4.00
C VAL A 75 7.06 -4.30 4.43
N GLY A 76 6.14 -3.42 4.05
CA GLY A 76 6.05 -2.08 4.58
C GLY A 76 5.07 -1.20 3.81
N VAL A 77 5.14 0.10 4.09
CA VAL A 77 4.23 1.11 3.54
C VAL A 77 5.04 2.21 2.87
N ALA A 78 4.69 2.52 1.63
CA ALA A 78 5.21 3.66 0.88
C ALA A 78 4.16 4.77 0.88
N VAL A 79 4.46 5.88 1.56
CA VAL A 79 3.55 7.02 1.69
C VAL A 79 4.04 8.14 0.80
N ASN A 80 3.18 8.61 -0.10
CA ASN A 80 3.42 9.85 -0.83
C ASN A 80 3.02 11.03 0.05
N THR A 81 4.01 11.77 0.56
CA THR A 81 3.78 12.91 1.45
C THR A 81 3.86 14.26 0.75
N SER A 82 3.95 14.28 -0.59
CA SER A 82 4.12 15.51 -1.39
C SER A 82 3.03 16.57 -1.21
N GLN A 83 1.85 16.19 -0.74
CA GLN A 83 0.72 17.09 -0.48
C GLN A 83 0.54 17.41 1.00
N MET A 84 1.40 16.89 1.87
CA MET A 84 1.35 17.13 3.31
C MET A 84 2.15 18.36 3.71
N GLU A 85 1.75 18.97 4.83
CA GLU A 85 2.57 19.98 5.49
C GLU A 85 3.89 19.34 5.99
N PRO A 86 5.07 19.90 5.66
CA PRO A 86 6.37 19.32 6.03
C PRO A 86 6.51 19.02 7.52
N SER A 87 5.93 19.87 8.37
CA SER A 87 5.96 19.72 9.84
C SER A 87 5.13 18.54 10.36
N SER A 88 4.23 17.99 9.55
CA SER A 88 3.32 16.89 9.92
C SER A 88 3.77 15.51 9.43
N VAL A 89 4.67 15.48 8.44
CA VAL A 89 5.11 14.25 7.74
C VAL A 89 5.70 13.23 8.70
N GLU A 90 6.70 13.63 9.49
CA GLU A 90 7.42 12.71 10.38
C GLU A 90 6.49 12.10 11.45
N ALA A 91 5.57 12.90 11.99
CA ALA A 91 4.57 12.43 12.94
C ALA A 91 3.57 11.45 12.31
N TYR A 92 3.20 11.69 11.05
CA TYR A 92 2.31 10.81 10.29
C TYR A 92 2.97 9.45 10.02
N LEU A 93 4.19 9.44 9.47
CA LEU A 93 4.92 8.21 9.15
C LEU A 93 5.11 7.36 10.42
N ARG A 94 5.55 7.95 11.53
CA ARG A 94 5.68 7.26 12.82
C ARG A 94 4.35 6.72 13.36
N ARG A 95 3.25 7.42 13.14
CA ARG A 95 1.93 6.94 13.57
C ARG A 95 1.55 5.70 12.78
N VAL A 96 1.65 5.74 11.45
CA VAL A 96 1.33 4.61 10.57
C VAL A 96 2.24 3.41 10.84
N GLU A 97 3.54 3.65 11.05
CA GLU A 97 4.50 2.59 11.39
C GLU A 97 4.13 1.86 12.68
N ARG A 98 3.73 2.60 13.72
CA ARG A 98 3.26 2.00 14.98
C ARG A 98 1.91 1.29 14.84
N GLU A 99 0.98 1.87 14.07
CA GLU A 99 -0.36 1.30 13.88
C GLU A 99 -0.30 -0.03 13.11
N LEU A 100 0.57 -0.13 12.12
CA LEU A 100 0.66 -1.29 11.23
C LEU A 100 1.83 -2.23 11.56
N GLU A 101 2.69 -1.85 12.50
CA GLU A 101 3.91 -2.58 12.88
C GLU A 101 4.82 -2.91 11.68
N LEU A 102 4.87 -1.98 10.73
CA LEU A 102 5.53 -2.13 9.45
C LEU A 102 6.34 -0.88 9.12
N PRO A 103 7.57 -1.03 8.57
CA PRO A 103 8.36 0.12 8.14
C PRO A 103 7.54 1.02 7.22
N THR A 104 7.47 2.30 7.55
CA THR A 104 6.67 3.28 6.79
C THR A 104 7.59 4.42 6.38
N VAL A 105 7.74 4.61 5.07
CA VAL A 105 8.68 5.60 4.51
C VAL A 105 7.97 6.46 3.48
N ASP A 106 8.47 7.68 3.30
CA ASP A 106 8.31 8.37 2.02
C ASP A 106 9.46 7.95 1.09
N PRO A 107 9.20 7.15 0.04
CA PRO A 107 10.26 6.58 -0.79
C PRO A 107 11.03 7.64 -1.60
N PHE A 108 10.44 8.82 -1.83
CA PHE A 108 11.10 9.91 -2.56
C PHE A 108 11.98 10.75 -1.64
N ALA A 109 11.56 10.97 -0.39
CA ALA A 109 12.32 11.79 0.56
C ALA A 109 13.36 10.98 1.36
N GLU A 110 13.01 9.77 1.81
CA GLU A 110 13.81 8.96 2.74
C GLU A 110 14.45 7.73 2.06
N GLY A 111 14.02 7.41 0.83
CA GLY A 111 14.41 6.19 0.14
C GLY A 111 13.65 4.97 0.65
N VAL A 112 14.09 3.78 0.21
CA VAL A 112 13.34 2.51 0.40
C VAL A 112 14.10 1.45 1.20
N ALA A 113 15.27 1.77 1.74
CA ALA A 113 16.12 0.80 2.45
C ALA A 113 15.35 0.01 3.55
N PRO A 114 14.52 0.65 4.41
CA PRO A 114 13.76 -0.10 5.42
C PRO A 114 12.77 -1.14 4.86
N LEU A 115 12.26 -0.93 3.64
CA LEU A 115 11.38 -1.89 2.96
C LEU A 115 12.18 -3.07 2.40
N VAL A 116 13.36 -2.78 1.84
CA VAL A 116 14.25 -3.79 1.24
C VAL A 116 14.86 -4.70 2.30
N ASP A 117 15.19 -4.18 3.48
CA ASP A 117 15.73 -4.96 4.61
C ASP A 117 14.74 -6.03 5.13
N ARG A 118 13.47 -5.96 4.72
CA ARG A 118 12.42 -6.93 5.07
C ARG A 118 12.22 -8.01 4.00
N LEU A 119 12.99 -8.03 2.91
CA LEU A 119 12.86 -8.95 1.79
C LEU A 119 13.77 -10.19 1.93
#